data_AF-A0A2V8A2I1-F1
#
_entry.id   AF-A0A2V8A2I1-F1
#
_cell.length_a   1.000
_cell.length_b   1.000
_cell.length_c   1.000
_cell.angle_alpha   90.00
_cell.angle_beta   90.00
_cell.angle_gamma   90.00
#
_symmetry.space_group_name_H-M   'P 1'
#
loop_
_entity.id
_entity.type
_entity.pdbx_description
1 polymer ?
#
loop_
_entity_poly.entity_id
_entity_poly.type
_entity_poly.pdbx_seq_one_letter_code
_entity_poly.pdbx_strand_id
1 'polypeptide(L)'
;MCDVGDRRRDPVRRRQRCEGHQSKPRRDALNYAVGKGAFVAIAMGNEYEDGNPTEYPAAYAADIAGVMSVGAVGPSLKRAYYSSTGPHIEISAPGGNDREGGATAMIWQATILRADSSPVTVLSPRFDRYAESAFEGTSMASPHVAGVAALIMSQGVTSPAVVEALITKTALPLGAPDADTPGRNREYGYGLVQPRAALRGFGLAK
;
A
#
# COMPACT_ATOMS: atom_id res chain seq x y z
N MET A 1 -24.37 -1.09 7.39
CA MET A 1 -25.81 -1.07 7.03
C MET A 1 -25.90 -0.78 5.53
N CYS A 2 -26.20 -1.76 4.70
CA CYS A 2 -26.48 -1.51 3.28
C CYS A 2 -27.92 -1.01 3.18
N ASP A 3 -28.13 0.19 2.67
CA ASP A 3 -29.47 0.70 2.39
C ASP A 3 -30.10 -0.14 1.27
N VAL A 4 -31.11 -0.93 1.61
CA VAL A 4 -31.86 -1.76 0.67
C VAL A 4 -32.99 -0.91 0.11
N GLY A 5 -32.62 0.10 -0.68
CA GLY A 5 -33.56 0.86 -1.49
C GLY A 5 -34.21 -0.01 -2.55
N ASP A 6 -35.54 -0.10 -2.49
CA ASP A 6 -36.52 -0.74 -3.36
C ASP A 6 -36.01 -1.49 -4.62
N ARG A 7 -36.13 -2.83 -4.58
CA ARG A 7 -35.70 -3.78 -5.62
C ARG A 7 -36.71 -3.96 -6.76
N ARG A 8 -37.41 -2.93 -7.21
CA ARG A 8 -38.53 -3.12 -8.17
C ARG A 8 -38.45 -2.40 -9.51
N ARG A 9 -37.32 -1.81 -9.94
CA ARG A 9 -37.21 -1.20 -11.28
C ARG A 9 -35.81 -1.20 -11.92
N ASP A 10 -35.15 -2.35 -12.07
CA ASP A 10 -34.14 -2.48 -13.15
C ASP A 10 -33.66 -3.94 -13.34
N PRO A 11 -33.86 -4.58 -14.51
CA PRO A 11 -33.32 -5.92 -14.78
C PRO A 11 -31.79 -5.96 -14.94
N VAL A 12 -31.10 -4.82 -15.08
CA VAL A 12 -29.63 -4.78 -15.27
C VAL A 12 -28.84 -4.92 -13.96
N ARG A 13 -29.49 -4.75 -12.79
CA ARG A 13 -28.82 -4.70 -11.48
C ARG A 13 -28.69 -6.05 -10.74
N ARG A 14 -28.66 -7.17 -11.47
CA ARG A 14 -28.50 -8.51 -10.88
C ARG A 14 -27.04 -8.96 -10.93
N ARG A 15 -26.26 -8.58 -9.90
CA ARG A 15 -25.11 -9.28 -9.28
C ARG A 15 -24.13 -8.28 -8.67
N GLN A 16 -24.54 -7.58 -7.61
CA GLN A 16 -23.58 -6.97 -6.69
C GLN A 16 -23.25 -7.99 -5.61
N ARG A 17 -22.21 -8.79 -5.87
CA ARG A 17 -21.47 -9.54 -4.86
C ARG A 17 -20.69 -8.51 -4.03
N CYS A 18 -20.65 -8.67 -2.71
CA CYS A 18 -19.97 -7.74 -1.81
C CYS A 18 -18.44 -7.93 -1.90
N GLU A 19 -17.83 -7.35 -2.92
CA GLU A 19 -16.38 -7.24 -3.11
C GLU A 19 -16.04 -5.76 -3.28
N GLY A 20 -15.10 -5.22 -2.49
CA GLY A 20 -14.29 -4.03 -2.79
C GLY A 20 -14.92 -2.78 -3.44
N HIS A 21 -16.23 -2.51 -3.36
CA HIS A 21 -16.84 -1.47 -4.21
C HIS A 21 -16.33 -0.06 -3.93
N GLN A 22 -16.16 0.72 -5.01
CA GLN A 22 -15.96 2.17 -4.98
C GLN A 22 -17.01 2.81 -4.06
N SER A 23 -16.58 3.54 -3.04
CA SER A 23 -17.48 4.30 -2.16
C SER A 23 -17.06 5.76 -2.08
N LYS A 24 -18.00 6.66 -2.37
CA LYS A 24 -17.82 8.11 -2.26
C LYS A 24 -17.28 8.55 -0.89
N PRO A 25 -17.79 8.06 0.27
CA PRO A 25 -17.26 8.48 1.58
C PRO A 25 -15.78 8.14 1.79
N ARG A 26 -15.31 6.96 1.35
CA ARG A 26 -13.88 6.62 1.42
C ARG A 26 -13.02 7.52 0.52
N ARG A 27 -13.50 7.85 -0.68
CA ARG A 27 -12.79 8.78 -1.59
C ARG A 27 -12.71 10.18 -0.98
N ASP A 28 -13.83 10.68 -0.44
CA ASP A 28 -13.91 11.99 0.20
C ASP A 28 -13.00 12.06 1.45
N ALA A 29 -12.89 10.96 2.22
CA ALA A 29 -11.97 10.87 3.35
C ALA A 29 -10.50 10.96 2.93
N LEU A 30 -10.10 10.30 1.84
CA LEU A 30 -8.74 10.42 1.28
C LEU A 30 -8.45 11.84 0.80
N ASN A 31 -9.36 12.43 0.03
CA ASN A 31 -9.26 13.82 -0.41
C ASN A 31 -9.13 14.78 0.77
N TYR A 32 -9.92 14.58 1.82
CA TYR A 32 -9.84 15.38 3.03
C TYR A 32 -8.47 15.24 3.71
N ALA A 33 -7.97 14.02 3.88
CA ALA A 33 -6.67 13.77 4.52
C ALA A 33 -5.53 14.44 3.74
N VAL A 34 -5.47 14.24 2.42
CA VAL A 34 -4.49 14.88 1.53
C VAL A 34 -4.63 16.40 1.55
N GLY A 35 -5.86 16.92 1.51
CA GLY A 35 -6.14 18.36 1.60
C GLY A 35 -5.73 18.99 2.94
N LYS A 36 -5.50 18.17 3.98
CA LYS A 36 -4.92 18.58 5.27
C LYS A 36 -3.41 18.37 5.36
N GLY A 37 -2.76 17.98 4.27
CA GLY A 37 -1.32 17.76 4.19
C GLY A 37 -0.87 16.36 4.61
N ALA A 38 -1.79 15.39 4.76
CA ALA A 38 -1.43 14.01 5.04
C ALA A 38 -1.08 13.28 3.74
N PHE A 39 0.10 12.68 3.69
CA PHE A 39 0.43 11.65 2.70
C PHE A 39 -0.17 10.31 3.13
N VAL A 40 -0.69 9.53 2.18
CA VAL A 40 -1.35 8.25 2.46
C VAL A 40 -0.74 7.14 1.61
N ALA A 41 0.00 6.21 2.21
CA ALA A 41 0.40 4.97 1.56
C ALA A 41 -0.70 3.91 1.75
N ILE A 42 -1.11 3.23 0.68
CA ILE A 42 -2.18 2.22 0.70
C ILE A 42 -1.68 0.91 0.08
N ALA A 43 -1.91 -0.20 0.77
CA ALA A 43 -1.60 -1.53 0.26
C ALA A 43 -2.37 -1.83 -1.02
N MET A 44 -1.67 -2.28 -2.06
CA MET A 44 -2.25 -2.57 -3.39
C MET A 44 -3.24 -3.73 -3.40
N GLY A 45 -3.14 -4.66 -2.44
CA GLY A 45 -3.91 -5.91 -2.43
C GLY A 45 -3.02 -7.15 -2.51
N ASN A 46 -3.53 -8.29 -2.08
CA ASN A 46 -2.85 -9.59 -2.04
C ASN A 46 -3.60 -10.70 -2.81
N GLU A 47 -4.53 -10.31 -3.67
CA GLU A 47 -5.49 -11.18 -4.36
C GLU A 47 -5.06 -11.48 -5.81
N TYR A 48 -3.77 -11.35 -6.16
CA TYR A 48 -3.28 -11.55 -7.53
C TYR A 48 -3.62 -12.95 -8.08
N GLU A 49 -3.39 -14.00 -7.29
CA GLU A 49 -3.70 -15.38 -7.68
C GLU A 49 -5.22 -15.68 -7.58
N ASP A 50 -5.97 -14.82 -6.89
CA ASP A 50 -7.43 -14.88 -6.73
C ASP A 50 -8.16 -14.05 -7.80
N GLY A 51 -7.60 -14.03 -9.01
CA GLY A 51 -8.18 -13.32 -10.16
C GLY A 51 -7.81 -11.84 -10.25
N ASN A 52 -6.98 -11.33 -9.33
CA ASN A 52 -6.42 -9.98 -9.34
C ASN A 52 -7.51 -8.89 -9.49
N PRO A 53 -8.55 -8.88 -8.62
CA PRO A 53 -9.58 -7.85 -8.67
C PRO A 53 -8.99 -6.48 -8.38
N THR A 54 -9.59 -5.43 -8.95
CA THR A 54 -9.26 -4.06 -8.56
C THR A 54 -9.83 -3.77 -7.17
N GLU A 55 -8.97 -3.38 -6.23
CA GLU A 55 -9.34 -3.18 -4.83
C GLU A 55 -9.39 -1.71 -4.43
N TYR A 56 -10.38 -1.38 -3.60
CA TYR A 56 -10.53 -0.05 -3.02
C TYR A 56 -10.30 -0.11 -1.50
N PRO A 57 -9.51 0.82 -0.94
CA PRO A 57 -9.26 2.16 -1.49
C PRO A 57 -8.02 2.32 -2.38
N ALA A 58 -7.18 1.30 -2.59
CA ALA A 58 -5.93 1.43 -3.35
C ALA A 58 -6.12 2.00 -4.76
N ALA A 59 -7.18 1.59 -5.46
CA ALA A 59 -7.51 2.09 -6.79
C ALA A 59 -7.77 3.60 -6.86
N TYR A 60 -8.05 4.28 -5.74
CA TYR A 60 -8.20 5.74 -5.73
C TYR A 60 -6.88 6.50 -5.90
N ALA A 61 -5.76 5.84 -5.65
CA ALA A 61 -4.43 6.46 -5.73
C ALA A 61 -4.15 7.00 -7.14
N ALA A 62 -4.65 6.31 -8.17
CA ALA A 62 -4.57 6.74 -9.57
C ALA A 62 -5.15 8.13 -9.85
N ASP A 63 -6.05 8.63 -9.00
CA ASP A 63 -6.75 9.91 -9.20
C ASP A 63 -6.45 10.95 -8.10
N ILE A 64 -5.73 10.60 -7.03
CA ILE A 64 -5.56 11.47 -5.86
C ILE A 64 -4.08 11.61 -5.51
N ALA A 65 -3.43 12.62 -6.08
CA ALA A 65 -2.05 12.93 -5.75
C ALA A 65 -1.89 13.17 -4.23
N GLY A 66 -0.94 12.48 -3.61
CA GLY A 66 -0.75 12.36 -2.17
C GLY A 66 -1.27 11.05 -1.57
N VAL A 67 -2.02 10.26 -2.35
CA VAL A 67 -2.37 8.88 -2.02
C VAL A 67 -1.54 7.98 -2.93
N MET A 68 -0.69 7.15 -2.35
CA MET A 68 0.20 6.27 -3.09
C MET A 68 -0.15 4.80 -2.86
N SER A 69 -0.49 4.06 -3.91
CA SER A 69 -0.69 2.61 -3.83
C SER A 69 0.65 1.85 -3.88
N VAL A 70 0.77 0.80 -3.05
CA VAL A 70 2.05 0.13 -2.78
C VAL A 70 1.94 -1.37 -3.03
N GLY A 71 2.63 -1.82 -4.08
CA GLY A 71 2.86 -3.25 -4.36
C GLY A 71 4.00 -3.84 -3.53
N ALA A 72 4.08 -5.16 -3.52
CA ALA A 72 5.06 -5.92 -2.75
C ALA A 72 6.08 -6.62 -3.64
N VAL A 73 7.36 -6.52 -3.27
CA VAL A 73 8.44 -7.36 -3.81
C VAL A 73 9.03 -8.27 -2.74
N GLY A 74 9.55 -9.41 -3.18
CA GLY A 74 10.38 -10.31 -2.40
C GLY A 74 11.86 -9.91 -2.38
N PRO A 75 12.72 -10.66 -1.67
CA PRO A 75 14.16 -10.40 -1.59
C PRO A 75 14.87 -10.38 -2.95
N SER A 76 14.37 -11.11 -3.95
CA SER A 76 14.93 -11.13 -5.31
C SER A 76 14.55 -9.90 -6.16
N LEU A 77 13.85 -8.92 -5.58
CA LEU A 77 13.25 -7.75 -6.25
C LEU A 77 12.17 -8.09 -7.28
N LYS A 78 11.74 -9.36 -7.34
CA LYS A 78 10.59 -9.78 -8.12
C LYS A 78 9.31 -9.48 -7.35
N ARG A 79 8.22 -9.23 -8.08
CA ARG A 79 6.90 -9.06 -7.48
C ARG A 79 6.56 -10.31 -6.66
N ALA A 80 6.11 -10.10 -5.43
CA ALA A 80 5.63 -11.19 -4.59
C ALA A 80 4.39 -11.82 -5.24
N TYR A 81 4.27 -13.15 -5.17
CA TYR A 81 3.25 -13.91 -5.91
C TYR A 81 1.82 -13.40 -5.68
N TYR A 82 1.51 -12.98 -4.45
CA TYR A 82 0.21 -12.47 -4.02
C TYR A 82 -0.05 -11.02 -4.45
N SER A 83 0.99 -10.21 -4.70
CA SER A 83 0.83 -8.76 -4.85
C SER A 83 -0.05 -8.42 -6.05
N SER A 84 -1.21 -7.81 -5.80
CA SER A 84 -2.12 -7.36 -6.86
C SER A 84 -1.41 -6.39 -7.82
N THR A 85 -1.86 -6.36 -9.07
CA THR A 85 -1.28 -5.56 -10.16
C THR A 85 -2.37 -4.77 -10.87
N GLY A 86 -1.98 -3.74 -11.64
CA GLY A 86 -2.93 -3.02 -12.46
C GLY A 86 -2.58 -1.55 -12.68
N PRO A 87 -3.44 -0.80 -13.39
CA PRO A 87 -3.16 0.59 -13.77
C PRO A 87 -3.15 1.58 -12.59
N HIS A 88 -3.45 1.12 -11.37
CA HIS A 88 -3.47 1.95 -10.18
C HIS A 88 -2.27 1.73 -9.25
N ILE A 89 -1.35 0.79 -9.53
CA ILE A 89 -0.12 0.58 -8.74
C ILE A 89 0.91 1.70 -8.95
N GLU A 90 1.37 2.39 -7.93
CA GLU A 90 2.28 3.52 -8.12
C GLU A 90 3.72 3.20 -7.77
N ILE A 91 3.96 2.41 -6.72
CA ILE A 91 5.29 2.07 -6.28
C ILE A 91 5.31 0.65 -5.74
N SER A 92 6.50 0.05 -5.71
CA SER A 92 6.76 -1.20 -5.02
C SER A 92 7.71 -1.01 -3.84
N ALA A 93 7.51 -1.80 -2.80
CA ALA A 93 8.38 -1.84 -1.63
C ALA A 93 8.54 -3.27 -1.09
N PRO A 94 9.51 -3.53 -0.20
CA PRO A 94 9.68 -4.85 0.40
C PRO A 94 8.41 -5.27 1.16
N GLY A 95 7.73 -6.29 0.63
CA GLY A 95 6.55 -6.90 1.26
C GLY A 95 6.77 -8.36 1.65
N GLY A 96 7.88 -8.96 1.22
CA GLY A 96 8.22 -10.35 1.52
C GLY A 96 7.63 -11.33 0.51
N ASN A 97 8.25 -12.51 0.41
CA ASN A 97 7.80 -13.60 -0.43
C ASN A 97 8.29 -14.94 0.15
N ASP A 98 7.43 -15.64 0.87
CA ASP A 98 7.73 -16.93 1.49
C ASP A 98 8.13 -18.01 0.47
N ARG A 99 7.71 -17.90 -0.80
CA ARG A 99 8.11 -18.81 -1.88
C ARG A 99 9.59 -18.64 -2.27
N GLU A 100 10.25 -17.57 -1.83
CA GLU A 100 11.68 -17.31 -2.10
C GLU A 100 12.61 -17.72 -0.95
N GLY A 101 12.11 -18.27 0.15
CA GLY A 101 12.96 -18.67 1.28
C GLY A 101 12.25 -18.97 2.61
N GLY A 102 10.93 -19.14 2.59
CA GLY A 102 10.09 -19.25 3.78
C GLY A 102 10.15 -17.96 4.62
N ALA A 103 10.14 -18.11 5.94
CA ALA A 103 10.14 -16.99 6.87
C ALA A 103 11.33 -16.03 6.73
N THR A 104 12.47 -16.47 6.17
CA THR A 104 13.65 -15.60 5.96
C THR A 104 13.49 -14.65 4.79
N ALA A 105 12.54 -14.92 3.89
CA ALA A 105 12.20 -14.08 2.75
C ALA A 105 10.98 -13.18 3.01
N MET A 106 10.41 -13.23 4.22
CA MET A 106 9.30 -12.40 4.68
C MET A 106 9.82 -11.14 5.42
N ILE A 107 8.92 -10.24 5.81
CA ILE A 107 9.24 -9.04 6.60
C ILE A 107 9.16 -9.37 8.09
N TRP A 108 10.32 -9.35 8.74
CA TRP A 108 10.43 -9.53 10.19
C TRP A 108 9.92 -8.30 10.94
N GLN A 109 9.05 -8.50 11.93
CA GLN A 109 8.52 -7.41 12.74
C GLN A 109 8.12 -7.84 14.15
N ALA A 110 8.21 -6.89 15.07
CA ALA A 110 7.62 -6.98 16.39
C ALA A 110 6.11 -6.80 16.30
N THR A 111 5.37 -7.71 16.90
CA THR A 111 3.91 -7.69 16.98
C THR A 111 3.44 -8.05 18.39
N ILE A 112 2.15 -7.92 18.64
CA ILE A 112 1.55 -8.42 19.89
C ILE A 112 1.39 -9.93 19.81
N LEU A 113 1.47 -10.61 20.96
CA LEU A 113 1.11 -12.02 21.02
C LEU A 113 -0.35 -12.18 20.61
N ARG A 114 -0.64 -13.03 19.62
CA ARG A 114 -2.03 -13.31 19.19
C ARG A 114 -2.91 -13.86 20.33
N ALA A 115 -2.34 -14.53 21.33
CA ALA A 115 -3.07 -14.94 22.52
C ALA A 115 -3.56 -13.76 23.37
N ASP A 116 -2.87 -12.62 23.26
CA ASP A 116 -3.16 -11.37 23.95
C ASP A 116 -4.00 -10.41 23.08
N SER A 117 -4.53 -10.85 21.94
CA SER A 117 -5.45 -10.05 21.12
C SER A 117 -6.93 -10.32 21.42
N SER A 118 -7.24 -11.30 22.28
CA SER A 118 -8.60 -11.56 22.73
C SER A 118 -8.98 -10.65 23.89
N PRO A 119 -10.01 -9.79 23.76
CA PRO A 119 -10.41 -8.89 24.84
C PRO A 119 -10.98 -9.63 26.07
N VAL A 120 -11.24 -10.94 25.97
CA VAL A 120 -11.74 -11.78 27.08
C VAL A 120 -10.60 -12.35 27.93
N THR A 121 -9.40 -12.49 27.37
CA THR A 121 -8.21 -13.01 28.09
C THR A 121 -7.23 -11.91 28.49
N VAL A 122 -7.42 -10.69 27.99
CA VAL A 122 -6.56 -9.54 28.28
C VAL A 122 -7.04 -8.84 29.55
N LEU A 123 -6.29 -8.99 30.64
CA LEU A 123 -6.34 -8.06 31.76
C LEU A 123 -5.54 -6.80 31.35
N SER A 124 -6.24 -5.71 31.05
CA SER A 124 -5.58 -4.45 30.71
C SER A 124 -4.81 -3.86 31.91
N PRO A 125 -3.60 -3.28 31.70
CA PRO A 125 -2.80 -3.25 30.47
C PRO A 125 -1.55 -4.15 30.58
N ARG A 126 -1.48 -5.23 29.79
CA ARG A 126 -0.21 -5.93 29.50
C ARG A 126 0.22 -5.66 28.06
N PHE A 127 0.71 -4.44 27.82
CA PHE A 127 1.40 -4.08 26.57
C PHE A 127 2.92 -4.31 26.68
N ASP A 128 3.36 -5.08 27.68
CA ASP A 128 4.77 -5.35 28.00
C ASP A 128 5.32 -6.59 27.31
N ARG A 129 4.50 -7.35 26.57
CA ARG A 129 4.91 -8.57 25.86
C ARG A 129 4.76 -8.41 24.35
N TYR A 130 5.90 -8.54 23.68
CA TYR A 130 5.99 -8.53 22.23
C TYR A 130 6.39 -9.92 21.72
N ALA A 131 5.96 -10.23 20.50
CA ALA A 131 6.36 -11.39 19.75
C ALA A 131 7.03 -10.93 18.46
N GLU A 132 8.15 -11.54 18.13
CA GLU A 132 8.79 -11.34 16.84
C GLU A 132 8.24 -12.38 15.86
N SER A 133 7.80 -11.93 14.69
CA SER A 133 7.26 -12.83 13.67
C SER A 133 7.47 -12.28 12.27
N ALA A 134 7.52 -13.18 11.30
CA ALA A 134 7.69 -12.85 9.91
C ALA A 134 6.32 -12.82 9.22
N PHE A 135 6.02 -11.72 8.52
CA PHE A 135 4.79 -11.56 7.75
C PHE A 135 5.11 -11.15 6.32
N GLU A 136 4.16 -11.41 5.43
CA GLU A 136 4.22 -10.92 4.07
C GLU A 136 2.90 -10.24 3.69
N GLY A 137 2.99 -9.35 2.72
CA GLY A 137 1.84 -8.64 2.19
C GLY A 137 2.22 -7.27 1.66
N THR A 138 1.36 -6.73 0.79
CA THR A 138 1.37 -5.30 0.46
C THR A 138 1.11 -4.43 1.69
N SER A 139 0.48 -5.01 2.73
CA SER A 139 0.38 -4.45 4.08
C SER A 139 1.75 -4.19 4.74
N MET A 140 2.77 -5.01 4.46
CA MET A 140 4.14 -4.83 4.98
C MET A 140 4.98 -3.95 4.05
N ALA A 141 4.66 -3.91 2.76
CA ALA A 141 5.27 -2.97 1.81
C ALA A 141 4.86 -1.51 2.09
N SER A 142 3.57 -1.27 2.38
CA SER A 142 3.00 0.07 2.64
C SER A 142 3.74 0.90 3.70
N PRO A 143 4.06 0.37 4.91
CA PRO A 143 4.75 1.14 5.93
C PRO A 143 6.19 1.52 5.53
N HIS A 144 6.85 0.80 4.63
CA HIS A 144 8.15 1.23 4.10
C HIS A 144 8.01 2.54 3.32
N VAL A 145 6.98 2.65 2.47
CA VAL A 145 6.70 3.87 1.69
C VAL A 145 6.24 5.00 2.60
N ALA A 146 5.37 4.72 3.57
CA ALA A 146 4.95 5.70 4.58
C ALA A 146 6.15 6.26 5.37
N GLY A 147 7.12 5.41 5.74
CA GLY A 147 8.35 5.81 6.40
C GLY A 147 9.22 6.72 5.53
N VAL A 148 9.37 6.41 4.24
CA VAL A 148 10.11 7.28 3.30
C VAL A 148 9.40 8.62 3.12
N ALA A 149 8.08 8.62 2.99
CA ALA A 149 7.29 9.85 2.94
C ALA A 149 7.50 10.70 4.20
N ALA A 150 7.46 10.10 5.38
CA ALA A 150 7.72 10.80 6.64
C ALA A 150 9.14 11.38 6.72
N LEU A 151 10.16 10.67 6.22
CA LEU A 151 11.53 11.18 6.13
C LEU A 151 11.64 12.36 5.17
N ILE A 152 10.96 12.34 4.02
CA ILE A 152 10.92 13.49 3.10
C ILE A 152 10.22 14.68 3.76
N MET A 153 9.08 14.43 4.42
CA MET A 153 8.30 15.47 5.10
C MET A 153 9.06 16.09 6.27
N SER A 154 9.91 15.34 6.96
CA SER A 154 10.76 15.86 8.03
C SER A 154 11.82 16.85 7.53
N GLN A 155 12.13 16.85 6.23
CA GLN A 155 12.99 17.84 5.59
C GLN A 155 12.25 19.13 5.20
N GLY A 156 10.99 19.30 5.61
CA GLY A 156 10.18 20.49 5.34
C GLY A 156 9.34 20.42 4.07
N VAL A 157 9.33 19.28 3.36
CA VAL A 157 8.45 19.07 2.20
C VAL A 157 7.04 18.72 2.69
N THR A 158 6.13 19.68 2.71
CA THR A 158 4.81 19.52 3.34
C THR A 158 3.67 19.15 2.38
N SER A 159 3.89 19.22 1.07
CA SER A 159 2.86 18.87 0.07
C SER A 159 2.87 17.37 -0.22
N PRO A 160 1.79 16.61 0.06
CA PRO A 160 1.71 15.18 -0.22
C PRO A 160 1.97 14.83 -1.69
N ALA A 161 1.49 15.65 -2.62
CA ALA A 161 1.74 15.47 -4.06
C ALA A 161 3.23 15.63 -4.42
N VAL A 162 3.95 16.54 -3.75
CA VAL A 162 5.40 16.70 -3.96
C VAL A 162 6.17 15.52 -3.34
N VAL A 163 5.73 15.02 -2.18
CA VAL A 163 6.30 13.81 -1.56
C VAL A 163 6.15 12.61 -2.49
N GLU A 164 4.96 12.39 -3.03
CA GLU A 164 4.68 11.37 -4.05
C GLU A 164 5.60 11.52 -5.26
N ALA A 165 5.68 12.71 -5.85
CA ALA A 165 6.51 12.97 -7.02
C ALA A 165 8.01 12.72 -6.75
N LEU A 166 8.50 12.99 -5.54
CA LEU A 166 9.89 12.70 -5.15
C LEU A 166 10.13 11.19 -5.03
N ILE A 167 9.19 10.46 -4.41
CA ILE A 167 9.26 9.00 -4.30
C ILE A 167 9.27 8.35 -5.69
N THR A 168 8.35 8.74 -6.56
CA THR A 168 8.25 8.16 -7.92
C THR A 168 9.46 8.49 -8.78
N LYS A 169 9.92 9.74 -8.77
CA LYS A 169 11.09 10.19 -9.55
C LYS A 169 12.39 9.48 -9.16
N THR A 170 12.50 9.05 -7.91
CA THR A 170 13.73 8.43 -7.38
C THR A 170 13.66 6.92 -7.25
N ALA A 171 12.50 6.33 -7.59
CA ALA A 171 12.31 4.89 -7.62
C ALA A 171 13.35 4.20 -8.51
N LEU A 172 13.79 3.00 -8.10
CA LEU A 172 14.59 2.12 -8.94
C LEU A 172 13.62 1.38 -9.88
N PRO A 173 13.66 1.60 -11.21
CA PRO A 173 12.74 0.95 -12.12
C PRO A 173 12.88 -0.58 -12.05
N LEU A 174 11.74 -1.27 -11.98
CA LEU A 174 11.64 -2.72 -12.02
C LEU A 174 10.71 -3.14 -13.15
N GLY A 175 11.12 -4.13 -13.93
CA GLY A 175 10.39 -4.57 -15.13
C GLY A 175 10.53 -3.59 -16.32
N ALA A 176 10.07 -4.02 -17.49
CA ALA A 176 9.98 -3.15 -18.67
C ALA A 176 8.79 -2.19 -18.50
N PRO A 177 8.88 -0.91 -18.92
CA PRO A 177 7.71 -0.02 -18.96
C PRO A 177 6.63 -0.53 -19.91
N ASP A 178 5.37 -0.27 -19.58
CA ASP A 178 4.27 -0.54 -20.51
C ASP A 178 4.29 0.50 -21.65
N ALA A 179 3.85 0.09 -22.84
CA ALA A 179 3.87 0.94 -24.03
C ALA A 179 3.09 2.26 -23.86
N ASP A 180 2.10 2.27 -22.98
CA ASP A 180 1.21 3.40 -22.70
C ASP A 180 1.58 4.20 -21.43
N THR A 181 2.56 3.76 -20.63
CA THR A 181 2.99 4.46 -19.41
C THR A 181 4.51 4.58 -19.32
N PRO A 182 5.11 5.68 -19.85
CA PRO A 182 6.55 5.89 -19.80
C PRO A 182 7.12 5.81 -18.36
N GLY A 183 8.11 4.94 -18.16
CA GLY A 183 8.80 4.77 -16.89
C GLY A 183 8.00 4.03 -15.80
N ARG A 184 6.84 3.48 -16.13
CA ARG A 184 5.98 2.71 -15.21
C ARG A 184 5.46 1.46 -15.89
N ASN A 185 5.17 0.42 -15.12
CA ASN A 185 4.38 -0.71 -15.59
C ASN A 185 3.33 -1.10 -14.57
N ARG A 186 2.36 -1.90 -15.02
CA ARG A 186 1.26 -2.41 -14.19
C ARG A 186 1.70 -3.42 -13.13
N GLU A 187 2.95 -3.86 -13.11
CA GLU A 187 3.44 -4.87 -12.16
C GLU A 187 4.17 -4.28 -10.95
N TYR A 188 4.95 -3.20 -11.14
CA TYR A 188 5.81 -2.58 -10.14
C TYR A 188 5.56 -1.07 -9.93
N GLY A 189 4.62 -0.49 -10.69
CA GLY A 189 4.45 0.96 -10.72
C GLY A 189 5.70 1.62 -11.29
N TYR A 190 6.18 2.68 -10.64
CA TYR A 190 7.45 3.35 -10.98
C TYR A 190 8.70 2.54 -10.53
N GLY A 191 8.51 1.42 -9.82
CA GLY A 191 9.58 0.54 -9.36
C GLY A 191 9.75 0.53 -7.85
N LEU A 192 10.94 0.15 -7.38
CA LEU A 192 11.23 0.01 -5.95
C LEU A 192 11.49 1.37 -5.31
N VAL A 193 10.83 1.65 -4.17
CA VAL A 193 11.12 2.84 -3.35
C VAL A 193 12.60 2.93 -2.96
N GLN A 194 13.20 4.12 -3.07
CA GLN A 194 14.63 4.36 -2.78
C GLN A 194 14.81 5.48 -1.75
N PRO A 195 14.82 5.19 -0.44
CA PRO A 195 14.96 6.22 0.62
C PRO A 195 16.19 7.11 0.42
N ARG A 196 17.34 6.52 0.08
CA ARG A 196 18.60 7.25 -0.11
C ARG A 196 18.53 8.22 -1.28
N ALA A 197 17.94 7.80 -2.39
CA ALA A 197 17.83 8.65 -3.57
C ALA A 197 16.79 9.77 -3.35
N ALA A 198 15.66 9.44 -2.73
CA ALA A 198 14.60 10.39 -2.37
C ALA A 198 15.08 11.53 -1.45
N LEU A 199 16.00 11.23 -0.53
CA LEU A 199 16.54 12.20 0.43
C LEU A 199 17.83 12.90 -0.06
N ARG A 200 18.31 12.58 -1.27
CA ARG A 200 19.56 13.14 -1.78
C ARG A 200 19.43 14.64 -1.98
N GLY A 201 20.36 15.41 -1.41
CA GLY A 201 20.37 16.88 -1.52
C GLY A 201 19.55 17.60 -0.46
N PHE A 202 18.70 16.90 0.29
CA PHE A 202 18.07 17.47 1.48
C PHE A 202 19.04 17.58 2.66
N GLY A 203 20.13 16.79 2.62
CA GLY A 203 20.99 16.58 3.77
C GLY A 203 20.18 15.88 4.86
N LEU A 204 20.62 14.71 5.33
CA LEU A 204 20.11 14.29 6.63
C LEU A 204 20.70 15.32 7.60
N ALA A 205 19.97 16.39 7.90
CA ALA A 205 20.43 17.41 8.82
C ALA A 205 20.92 16.67 10.08
N LYS A 206 22.19 16.92 10.39
CA LYS A 206 22.98 16.24 11.42
C LYS A 206 22.23 16.09 12.73
#